data_AF-A0A3M0GI29-F1
#
_entry.id   AF-A0A3M0GI29-F1
#
_cell.length_a   1.000
_cell.length_b   1.000
_cell.length_c   1.000
_cell.angle_alpha   90.00
_cell.angle_beta   90.00
_cell.angle_gamma   90.00
#
_symmetry.space_group_name_H-M   'P 1'
#
loop_
_entity.id
_entity.type
_entity.pdbx_description
1 polymer ?
#
loop_
_entity_poly.entity_id
_entity_poly.type
_entity_poly.pdbx_seq_one_letter_code
_entity_poly.pdbx_strand_id
1 'polypeptide(L)'
;MIALKDALVEAGYDCPRWVQSDTVTRALQSGSCSDAAVLSIYLDSAAVQTSIEALKGLGVGVSLAVGENWIVNSPRAKEVAQMIGGTVVTSPASELPETPPTTPSPPPPSESARPPSSSTPLVTIPTSAPPVSPRRTVTNATLQVGDTAHLATWDVTVLRSEHGKDGISYGWKVRVCYVATSDLAENGRIAVSDKPWSAIIQDLEGGDNPVAAVPIREFERDHAYRPDYLNTTLSLGECNLGWIGIVHGNPDLAWFGIIYEPSTGGRITWLN
;
A
#
# COMPACT_ATOMS: atom_id res chain seq x y z
N MET A 1 4.55 22.03 -4.44
CA MET A 1 4.26 20.69 -4.96
C MET A 1 4.14 20.71 -6.47
N ILE A 2 3.28 21.56 -7.03
CA ILE A 2 3.15 21.78 -8.48
C ILE A 2 4.52 21.95 -9.16
N ALA A 3 5.41 22.77 -8.60
CA ALA A 3 6.76 22.97 -9.13
C ALA A 3 7.63 21.69 -9.21
N LEU A 4 7.58 20.79 -8.22
CA LEU A 4 8.35 19.55 -8.24
C LEU A 4 7.79 18.56 -9.26
N LYS A 5 6.46 18.42 -9.29
CA LYS A 5 5.78 17.57 -10.27
C LYS A 5 6.00 18.10 -11.70
N ASP A 6 5.94 19.41 -11.92
CA ASP A 6 6.18 20.02 -13.23
C ASP A 6 7.63 19.85 -13.66
N ALA A 7 8.62 20.02 -12.76
CA ALA A 7 10.02 19.75 -13.06
C ALA A 7 10.27 18.28 -13.46
N LEU A 8 9.60 17.33 -12.80
CA LEU A 8 9.67 15.91 -13.18
C LEU A 8 9.09 15.65 -14.56
N VAL A 9 7.90 16.21 -14.86
CA VAL A 9 7.25 16.04 -16.16
C VAL A 9 8.05 16.71 -17.28
N GLU A 10 8.58 17.91 -17.05
CA GLU A 10 9.44 18.62 -18.00
C GLU A 10 10.72 17.83 -18.29
N ALA A 11 11.29 17.16 -17.30
CA ALA A 11 12.46 16.31 -17.47
C ALA A 11 12.14 14.95 -18.12
N GLY A 12 10.87 14.67 -18.45
CA GLY A 12 10.44 13.47 -19.16
C GLY A 12 9.92 12.32 -18.29
N TYR A 13 9.63 12.58 -17.00
CA TYR A 13 8.99 11.61 -16.12
C TYR A 13 7.48 11.53 -16.41
N ASP A 14 6.94 10.31 -16.51
CA ASP A 14 5.51 10.12 -16.75
C ASP A 14 4.70 10.26 -15.46
N CYS A 15 3.74 11.19 -15.45
CA CYS A 15 2.86 11.45 -14.32
C CYS A 15 1.41 11.67 -14.79
N PRO A 16 0.77 10.65 -15.38
CA PRO A 16 -0.50 10.82 -16.09
C PRO A 16 -1.70 10.93 -15.14
N ARG A 17 -1.56 10.50 -13.88
CA ARG A 17 -2.59 10.56 -12.84
C ARG A 17 -2.02 11.19 -11.57
N TRP A 18 -1.71 12.48 -11.66
CA TRP A 18 -1.30 13.27 -10.50
C TRP A 18 -2.44 13.39 -9.49
N VAL A 19 -2.17 13.03 -8.23
CA VAL A 19 -3.05 13.27 -7.10
C VAL A 19 -2.24 13.91 -5.98
N GLN A 20 -2.56 15.15 -5.64
CA GLN A 20 -2.04 15.75 -4.42
C GLN A 20 -2.83 15.20 -3.23
N SER A 21 -2.14 14.59 -2.28
CA SER A 21 -2.75 13.96 -1.11
C SER A 21 -2.34 14.64 0.19
N ASP A 22 -1.13 15.22 0.23
CA ASP A 22 -0.52 15.76 1.44
C ASP A 22 -0.53 14.76 2.62
N THR A 23 -0.46 13.45 2.30
CA THR A 23 -0.51 12.33 3.27
C THR A 23 0.86 11.88 3.78
N VAL A 24 1.96 12.23 3.10
CA VAL A 24 3.32 11.89 3.57
C VAL A 24 3.67 12.74 4.78
N THR A 25 3.82 12.06 5.90
CA THR A 25 4.11 12.65 7.20
C THR A 25 5.43 13.45 7.18
N ARG A 26 5.42 14.62 7.83
CA ARG A 26 6.49 15.64 7.87
C ARG A 26 6.78 16.37 6.55
N ALA A 27 6.18 15.94 5.43
CA ALA A 27 6.26 16.72 4.21
C ALA A 27 5.35 17.96 4.34
N LEU A 28 5.84 19.13 3.92
CA LEU A 28 5.01 20.33 3.74
C LEU A 28 3.90 20.07 2.73
N GLN A 29 4.23 19.29 1.69
CA GLN A 29 3.30 18.89 0.65
C GLN A 29 3.70 17.51 0.14
N SER A 30 2.73 16.69 -0.26
CA SER A 30 2.99 15.42 -0.94
C SER A 30 1.89 15.04 -1.93
N GLY A 31 2.23 14.14 -2.84
CA GLY A 31 1.28 13.55 -3.76
C GLY A 31 1.89 12.42 -4.56
N SER A 32 1.08 11.76 -5.36
CA SER A 32 1.49 10.60 -6.14
C SER A 32 1.27 10.80 -7.63
N CYS A 33 2.23 10.31 -8.41
CA CYS A 33 2.12 10.13 -9.85
C CYS A 33 1.72 8.68 -10.12
N SER A 34 0.42 8.36 -10.06
CA SER A 34 -0.08 6.97 -10.13
C SER A 34 0.63 6.01 -9.14
N ASP A 35 0.56 4.70 -9.39
CA ASP A 35 1.16 3.65 -8.53
C ASP A 35 2.70 3.61 -8.61
N ALA A 36 3.33 4.60 -9.27
CA ALA A 36 4.73 4.53 -9.71
C ALA A 36 5.68 5.46 -8.94
N ALA A 37 5.18 6.55 -8.33
CA ALA A 37 6.01 7.44 -7.53
C ALA A 37 5.21 8.24 -6.51
N VAL A 38 5.81 8.40 -5.33
CA VAL A 38 5.36 9.34 -4.29
C VAL A 38 6.36 10.50 -4.21
N LEU A 39 5.87 11.72 -4.34
CA LEU A 39 6.63 12.97 -4.33
C LEU A 39 6.34 13.70 -3.02
N SER A 40 7.39 14.16 -2.34
CA SER A 40 7.28 14.86 -1.07
C SER A 40 8.21 16.07 -1.04
N ILE A 41 7.71 17.21 -0.56
CA ILE A 41 8.48 18.43 -0.34
C ILE A 41 8.52 18.71 1.15
N TYR A 42 9.68 19.09 1.66
CA TYR A 42 9.97 19.36 3.06
C TYR A 42 10.36 20.81 3.26
N LEU A 43 10.35 21.25 4.53
CA LEU A 43 10.72 22.62 4.90
C LEU A 43 12.18 22.92 4.59
N ASP A 44 13.06 21.96 4.88
CA ASP A 44 14.50 22.08 4.74
C ASP A 44 15.16 20.70 4.59
N SER A 45 16.48 20.70 4.43
CA SER A 45 17.30 19.49 4.27
C SER A 45 17.39 18.64 5.54
N ALA A 46 17.18 19.23 6.73
CA ALA A 46 17.13 18.46 7.97
C ALA A 46 15.87 17.59 8.01
N ALA A 47 14.72 18.14 7.62
CA ALA A 47 13.46 17.40 7.51
C ALA A 47 13.53 16.30 6.42
N VAL A 48 14.24 16.54 5.33
CA VAL A 48 14.56 15.50 4.33
C VAL A 48 15.34 14.35 4.99
N GLN A 49 16.41 14.66 5.72
CA GLN A 49 17.26 13.64 6.34
C GLN A 49 16.50 12.80 7.38
N THR A 50 15.71 13.44 8.24
CA THR A 50 14.84 12.72 9.20
C THR A 50 13.86 11.79 8.49
N SER A 51 13.31 12.22 7.35
CA SER A 51 12.37 11.41 6.58
C SER A 51 13.06 10.22 5.90
N ILE A 52 14.29 10.39 5.42
CA ILE A 52 15.12 9.30 4.89
C ILE A 52 15.41 8.26 5.97
N GLU A 53 15.75 8.69 7.18
CA GLU A 53 16.03 7.79 8.30
C GLU A 53 14.78 7.03 8.73
N ALA A 54 13.63 7.71 8.82
CA ALA A 54 12.36 7.05 9.08
C ALA A 54 12.05 5.98 8.02
N LEU A 55 12.21 6.29 6.74
CA LEU A 55 11.98 5.35 5.63
C LEU A 55 12.96 4.16 5.65
N LYS A 56 14.23 4.38 6.01
CA LYS A 56 15.21 3.30 6.18
C LYS A 56 14.87 2.40 7.36
N GLY A 57 14.36 2.99 8.45
CA GLY A 57 13.95 2.28 9.67
C GLY A 57 12.80 1.29 9.45
N LEU A 58 12.04 1.42 8.36
CA LEU A 58 10.94 0.51 8.02
C LEU A 58 11.41 -0.89 7.60
N GLY A 59 12.72 -1.10 7.37
CA GLY A 59 13.27 -2.41 7.00
C GLY A 59 12.85 -2.91 5.61
N VAL A 60 12.20 -2.05 4.83
CA VAL A 60 11.84 -2.31 3.43
C VAL A 60 12.86 -1.68 2.50
N GLY A 61 13.14 -2.35 1.39
CA GLY A 61 14.00 -1.79 0.37
C GLY A 61 13.34 -0.57 -0.23
N VAL A 62 13.94 0.60 -0.01
CA VAL A 62 13.49 1.86 -0.59
C VAL A 62 14.51 2.32 -1.60
N SER A 63 14.03 2.89 -2.71
CA SER A 63 14.86 3.60 -3.68
C SER A 63 14.34 5.03 -3.75
N LEU A 64 15.13 5.95 -3.21
CA LEU A 64 14.75 7.35 -3.03
C LEU A 64 15.65 8.23 -3.89
N ALA A 65 15.05 9.12 -4.67
CA ALA A 65 15.76 10.28 -5.22
C ALA A 65 15.58 11.45 -4.26
N VAL A 66 16.67 12.09 -3.88
CA VAL A 66 16.71 13.09 -2.81
C VAL A 66 17.36 14.36 -3.32
N GLY A 67 16.63 15.48 -3.21
CA GLY A 67 17.16 16.81 -3.45
C GLY A 67 17.34 17.62 -2.16
N GLU A 68 17.47 18.94 -2.30
CA GLU A 68 17.70 19.86 -1.18
C GLU A 68 16.56 19.85 -0.15
N ASN A 69 15.31 19.82 -0.62
CA ASN A 69 14.12 19.86 0.22
C ASN A 69 13.01 18.93 -0.30
N TRP A 70 13.35 17.88 -1.04
CA TRP A 70 12.36 16.97 -1.61
C TRP A 70 12.85 15.52 -1.67
N ILE A 71 11.90 14.60 -1.67
CA ILE A 71 12.10 13.16 -1.85
C ILE A 71 11.13 12.66 -2.92
N VAL A 72 11.63 11.85 -3.84
CA VAL A 72 10.82 11.04 -4.75
C VAL A 72 11.08 9.58 -4.45
N ASN A 73 10.07 8.89 -3.90
CA ASN A 73 10.09 7.45 -3.70
C ASN A 73 9.58 6.78 -4.98
N SER A 74 10.49 6.12 -5.72
CA SER A 74 10.17 5.49 -6.99
C SER A 74 11.17 4.38 -7.31
N PRO A 75 10.75 3.28 -7.96
CA PRO A 75 11.69 2.29 -8.52
C PRO A 75 12.68 2.89 -9.52
N ARG A 76 12.38 4.07 -10.09
CA ARG A 76 13.24 4.81 -11.02
C ARG A 76 14.01 5.96 -10.35
N ALA A 77 14.24 5.89 -9.04
CA ALA A 77 14.93 6.95 -8.28
C ALA A 77 16.27 7.38 -8.90
N LYS A 78 17.04 6.45 -9.46
CA LYS A 78 18.30 6.77 -10.13
C LYS A 78 18.11 7.69 -11.34
N GLU A 79 17.11 7.39 -12.17
CA GLU A 79 16.80 8.20 -13.34
C GLU A 79 16.27 9.58 -12.92
N VAL A 80 15.41 9.62 -11.90
CA VAL A 80 14.89 10.87 -11.33
C VAL A 80 16.02 11.77 -10.84
N ALA A 81 16.94 11.25 -10.03
CA ALA A 81 18.08 12.03 -9.52
C ALA A 81 19.00 12.55 -10.64
N GLN A 82 19.14 11.80 -11.75
CA GLN A 82 19.89 12.23 -12.93
C GLN A 82 19.17 13.34 -13.71
N MET A 83 17.84 13.30 -13.76
CA MET A 83 17.01 14.20 -14.55
C MET A 83 16.85 15.58 -13.91
N ILE A 84 16.51 15.63 -12.62
CA ILE A 84 16.19 16.89 -11.92
C ILE A 84 17.26 17.31 -10.90
N GLY A 85 18.39 16.60 -10.88
CA GLY A 85 19.46 16.78 -9.90
C GLY A 85 19.11 16.13 -8.55
N GLY A 86 20.12 15.68 -7.81
CA GLY A 86 19.93 15.05 -6.50
C GLY A 86 20.85 13.86 -6.29
N THR A 87 20.56 13.11 -5.24
CA THR A 87 21.30 11.91 -4.85
C THR A 87 20.36 10.72 -4.70
N VAL A 88 20.89 9.52 -4.94
CA VAL A 88 20.13 8.28 -4.76
C VAL A 88 20.44 7.71 -3.40
N VAL A 89 19.39 7.43 -2.63
CA VAL A 89 19.48 6.72 -1.37
C VAL A 89 18.74 5.40 -1.52
N THR A 90 19.48 4.31 -1.43
CA THR A 90 18.93 2.95 -1.42
C THR A 90 19.09 2.33 -0.05
N SER A 91 18.03 1.72 0.45
CA SER A 91 18.13 0.74 1.55
C SER A 91 18.01 -0.65 0.94
N PRO A 92 18.88 -1.62 1.28
CA PRO A 92 18.65 -3.00 0.86
C PRO A 92 17.33 -3.47 1.47
N ALA A 93 16.46 -4.04 0.64
CA ALA A 93 15.39 -4.87 1.18
C ALA A 93 16.07 -6.00 1.96
N SER A 94 15.57 -6.32 3.14
CA SER A 94 16.01 -7.52 3.85
C SER A 94 15.83 -8.72 2.90
N GLU A 95 16.93 -9.17 2.29
CA GLU A 95 16.93 -10.21 1.24
C GLU A 95 16.32 -11.49 1.82
N LEU A 96 15.09 -11.81 1.39
CA LEU A 96 14.67 -13.19 1.33
C LEU A 96 15.35 -13.82 0.11
N PRO A 97 15.85 -15.06 0.22
CA PRO A 97 16.65 -15.68 -0.84
C PRO A 97 15.85 -15.79 -2.14
N GLU A 98 16.34 -15.14 -3.20
CA GLU A 98 15.80 -15.26 -4.55
C GLU A 98 16.03 -16.69 -5.09
N THR A 99 14.97 -17.34 -5.51
CA THR A 99 15.04 -18.59 -6.28
C THR A 99 15.63 -18.34 -7.67
N PRO A 100 16.43 -19.28 -8.21
CA PRO A 100 17.16 -19.11 -9.47
C PRO A 100 16.24 -18.93 -10.70
N PRO A 101 16.74 -18.31 -11.79
CA PRO A 101 15.95 -17.94 -12.96
C PRO A 101 15.44 -19.17 -13.71
N THR A 102 14.14 -19.22 -13.98
CA THR A 102 13.52 -20.27 -14.79
C THR A 102 13.73 -19.97 -16.28
N THR A 103 14.33 -20.93 -16.97
CA THR A 103 14.59 -20.98 -18.41
C THR A 103 13.35 -20.60 -19.26
N PRO A 104 13.49 -19.79 -20.33
CA PRO A 104 12.39 -19.48 -21.21
C PRO A 104 11.94 -20.71 -22.02
N SER A 105 10.63 -20.98 -22.02
CA SER A 105 10.00 -21.99 -22.89
C SER A 105 10.07 -21.58 -24.38
N PRO A 106 10.14 -22.57 -25.30
CA PRO A 106 10.30 -22.31 -26.72
C PRO A 106 9.03 -21.75 -27.37
N PRO A 107 9.15 -20.98 -28.48
CA PRO A 107 8.00 -20.44 -29.20
C PRO A 107 7.24 -21.55 -29.95
N PRO A 108 5.91 -21.41 -30.12
CA PRO A 108 5.12 -22.33 -30.94
C PRO A 108 5.47 -22.17 -32.45
N PRO A 109 5.28 -23.22 -33.26
CA PRO A 109 5.67 -23.19 -34.67
C PRO A 109 4.72 -22.30 -35.49
N SER A 110 5.32 -21.55 -36.42
CA SER A 110 4.62 -20.87 -37.52
C SER A 110 3.93 -21.88 -38.42
N GLU A 111 2.63 -21.72 -38.63
CA GLU A 111 1.90 -22.40 -39.70
C GLU A 111 1.41 -21.39 -40.74
N SER A 112 1.63 -21.77 -42.00
CA SER A 112 1.66 -20.92 -43.19
C SER A 112 0.32 -20.94 -43.94
N ALA A 113 -0.15 -19.74 -44.29
CA ALA A 113 -1.07 -19.32 -45.36
C ALA A 113 -2.02 -20.33 -46.07
N ARG A 114 -3.34 -20.00 -46.11
CA ARG A 114 -4.16 -19.81 -47.35
C ARG A 114 -5.58 -19.25 -47.07
N PRO A 115 -6.38 -18.80 -48.07
CA PRO A 115 -7.08 -17.51 -48.08
C PRO A 115 -8.63 -17.64 -47.99
N PRO A 116 -9.44 -16.57 -48.19
CA PRO A 116 -10.74 -16.42 -47.52
C PRO A 116 -11.89 -17.09 -48.26
N SER A 117 -12.91 -17.49 -47.52
CA SER A 117 -14.24 -17.72 -48.08
C SER A 117 -15.32 -17.26 -47.12
N SER A 118 -16.05 -16.26 -47.60
CA SER A 118 -17.22 -15.64 -47.00
C SER A 118 -18.31 -16.66 -46.70
N SER A 119 -18.75 -16.72 -45.46
CA SER A 119 -20.12 -17.08 -45.09
C SER A 119 -20.39 -16.64 -43.65
N THR A 120 -21.27 -15.66 -43.50
CA THR A 120 -21.93 -15.33 -42.23
C THR A 120 -22.89 -16.48 -41.89
N PRO A 121 -22.89 -17.05 -40.67
CA PRO A 121 -23.91 -16.66 -39.68
C PRO A 121 -23.52 -16.84 -38.19
N LEU A 122 -24.36 -16.24 -37.33
CA LEU A 122 -24.47 -16.37 -35.87
C LEU A 122 -23.27 -15.92 -35.01
N VAL A 123 -23.43 -14.75 -34.38
CA VAL A 123 -22.64 -14.33 -33.22
C VAL A 123 -22.99 -15.24 -32.04
N THR A 124 -22.29 -16.35 -31.92
CA THR A 124 -22.11 -17.05 -30.66
C THR A 124 -21.03 -16.29 -29.91
N ILE A 125 -21.38 -15.60 -28.83
CA ILE A 125 -20.38 -15.02 -27.91
C ILE A 125 -19.65 -16.20 -27.26
N PRO A 126 -18.34 -16.43 -27.51
CA PRO A 126 -17.61 -17.36 -26.69
C PRO A 126 -17.41 -16.69 -25.32
N THR A 127 -18.12 -17.19 -24.32
CA THR A 127 -17.80 -17.02 -22.90
C THR A 127 -16.45 -17.70 -22.64
N SER A 128 -15.36 -17.05 -23.05
CA SER A 128 -14.04 -17.37 -22.55
C SER A 128 -13.77 -16.40 -21.42
N ALA A 129 -14.06 -16.83 -20.20
CA ALA A 129 -13.53 -16.16 -19.02
C ALA A 129 -12.00 -16.17 -19.14
N PRO A 130 -11.31 -15.04 -18.93
CA PRO A 130 -9.86 -15.02 -18.92
C PRO A 130 -9.34 -16.02 -17.86
N PRO A 131 -8.22 -16.70 -18.12
CA PRO A 131 -7.63 -17.62 -17.15
C PRO A 131 -7.32 -16.87 -15.86
N VAL A 132 -7.98 -17.27 -14.77
CA VAL A 132 -7.74 -16.75 -13.43
C VAL A 132 -6.28 -17.01 -13.10
N SER A 133 -5.47 -15.96 -13.08
CA SER A 133 -4.07 -16.06 -12.63
C SER A 133 -4.06 -16.61 -11.19
N PRO A 134 -3.13 -17.53 -10.87
CA PRO A 134 -3.08 -18.12 -9.55
C PRO A 134 -2.90 -17.04 -8.48
N ARG A 135 -3.74 -17.07 -7.45
CA ARG A 135 -3.68 -16.17 -6.29
C ARG A 135 -2.31 -16.34 -5.60
N ARG A 136 -1.44 -15.34 -5.71
CA ARG A 136 -0.12 -15.37 -5.10
C ARG A 136 -0.24 -14.99 -3.63
N THR A 137 -0.14 -15.98 -2.76
CA THR A 137 -0.25 -15.77 -1.31
C THR A 137 0.99 -15.04 -0.78
N VAL A 138 0.78 -14.04 0.07
CA VAL A 138 1.81 -13.33 0.82
C VAL A 138 1.68 -13.61 2.31
N THR A 139 2.83 -13.78 2.97
CA THR A 139 2.89 -13.97 4.43
C THR A 139 3.39 -12.70 5.10
N ASN A 140 4.40 -12.04 4.53
CA ASN A 140 4.87 -10.73 4.97
C ASN A 140 4.97 -9.81 3.77
N ALA A 141 4.36 -8.63 3.84
CA ALA A 141 4.42 -7.65 2.76
C ALA A 141 4.20 -6.24 3.31
N THR A 142 4.80 -5.28 2.61
CA THR A 142 4.46 -3.87 2.76
C THR A 142 3.82 -3.40 1.47
N LEU A 143 2.65 -2.80 1.59
CA LEU A 143 1.76 -2.43 0.50
C LEU A 143 1.40 -0.94 0.60
N GLN A 144 0.91 -0.37 -0.49
CA GLN A 144 0.34 0.97 -0.48
C GLN A 144 -1.15 0.89 -0.13
N VAL A 145 -1.69 1.93 0.51
CA VAL A 145 -3.14 2.06 0.67
C VAL A 145 -3.81 1.96 -0.71
N GLY A 146 -4.80 1.08 -0.83
CA GLY A 146 -5.46 0.68 -2.08
C GLY A 146 -5.13 -0.74 -2.53
N ASP A 147 -3.93 -1.25 -2.19
CA ASP A 147 -3.50 -2.59 -2.56
C ASP A 147 -4.13 -3.68 -1.69
N THR A 148 -4.35 -4.84 -2.31
CA THR A 148 -4.90 -6.02 -1.63
C THR A 148 -3.81 -7.03 -1.30
N ALA A 149 -3.72 -7.41 -0.04
CA ALA A 149 -2.93 -8.52 0.43
C ALA A 149 -3.73 -9.82 0.29
N HIS A 150 -3.16 -10.77 -0.43
CA HIS A 150 -3.71 -12.10 -0.56
C HIS A 150 -3.02 -13.03 0.45
N LEU A 151 -3.58 -13.23 1.64
CA LEU A 151 -3.09 -14.19 2.64
C LEU A 151 -3.71 -15.57 2.47
N ALA A 152 -3.18 -16.62 3.11
CA ALA A 152 -3.72 -17.98 2.97
C ALA A 152 -5.25 -18.03 3.20
N THR A 153 -5.73 -17.36 4.26
CA THR A 153 -7.15 -17.36 4.67
C THR A 153 -7.91 -16.11 4.23
N TRP A 154 -7.22 -14.99 4.01
CA TRP A 154 -7.82 -13.65 3.91
C TRP A 154 -7.41 -12.91 2.65
N ASP A 155 -8.34 -12.18 2.03
CA ASP A 155 -8.01 -11.00 1.22
C ASP A 155 -8.22 -9.76 2.07
N VAL A 156 -7.18 -8.96 2.25
CA VAL A 156 -7.24 -7.74 3.07
C VAL A 156 -6.84 -6.53 2.26
N THR A 157 -7.63 -5.48 2.34
CA THR A 157 -7.36 -4.20 1.67
C THR A 157 -7.56 -3.07 2.66
N VAL A 158 -6.56 -2.21 2.83
CA VAL A 158 -6.77 -0.86 3.40
C VAL A 158 -7.11 0.04 2.23
N LEU A 159 -8.37 0.45 2.14
CA LEU A 159 -8.91 1.18 1.00
C LEU A 159 -8.51 2.66 1.02
N ARG A 160 -8.54 3.27 2.21
CA ARG A 160 -8.24 4.69 2.45
C ARG A 160 -7.84 4.90 3.91
N SER A 161 -7.12 5.97 4.16
CA SER A 161 -6.91 6.55 5.48
C SER A 161 -7.25 8.05 5.45
N GLU A 162 -7.73 8.60 6.56
CA GLU A 162 -8.05 10.03 6.65
C GLU A 162 -7.99 10.54 8.09
N HIS A 163 -7.69 11.84 8.25
CA HIS A 163 -7.82 12.55 9.51
C HIS A 163 -9.28 12.96 9.75
N GLY A 164 -9.67 12.93 11.03
CA GLY A 164 -10.94 13.44 11.50
C GLY A 164 -11.01 14.96 11.37
N LYS A 165 -12.22 15.49 11.20
CA LYS A 165 -12.44 16.95 11.14
C LYS A 165 -12.16 17.65 12.47
N ASP A 166 -12.06 16.89 13.55
CA ASP A 166 -11.74 17.33 14.90
C ASP A 166 -10.22 17.53 15.13
N GLY A 167 -9.37 17.08 14.19
CA GLY A 167 -7.92 17.16 14.30
C GLY A 167 -7.29 16.20 15.33
N ILE A 168 -8.09 15.35 15.98
CA ILE A 168 -7.66 14.42 17.04
C ILE A 168 -8.15 12.99 16.82
N SER A 169 -8.76 12.74 15.67
CA SER A 169 -9.20 11.42 15.23
C SER A 169 -8.50 11.01 13.95
N TYR A 170 -8.32 9.70 13.77
CA TYR A 170 -7.73 9.12 12.56
C TYR A 170 -8.49 7.84 12.19
N GLY A 171 -8.70 7.61 10.90
CA GLY A 171 -9.51 6.49 10.42
C GLY A 171 -8.87 5.73 9.26
N TRP A 172 -9.06 4.41 9.24
CA TRP A 172 -8.76 3.55 8.08
C TRP A 172 -10.01 2.83 7.61
N LYS A 173 -10.34 2.98 6.33
CA LYS A 173 -11.40 2.19 5.70
C LYS A 173 -10.80 0.87 5.23
N VAL A 174 -11.28 -0.24 5.76
CA VAL A 174 -10.73 -1.57 5.48
C VAL A 174 -11.77 -2.51 4.92
N ARG A 175 -11.31 -3.47 4.11
CA ARG A 175 -12.08 -4.61 3.63
C ARG A 175 -11.32 -5.90 3.93
N VAL A 176 -11.95 -6.82 4.64
CA VAL A 176 -11.40 -8.14 4.98
C VAL A 176 -12.36 -9.20 4.47
N CYS A 177 -11.92 -10.01 3.51
CA CYS A 177 -12.70 -11.09 2.92
C CYS A 177 -12.16 -12.45 3.34
N TYR A 178 -13.05 -13.37 3.70
CA TYR A 178 -12.68 -14.74 4.01
C TYR A 178 -12.69 -15.57 2.72
N VAL A 179 -11.53 -16.09 2.30
CA VAL A 179 -11.35 -16.62 0.93
C VAL A 179 -10.88 -18.06 0.86
N ALA A 180 -10.42 -18.65 1.96
CA ALA A 180 -10.12 -20.07 2.01
C ALA A 180 -10.38 -20.63 3.40
N THR A 181 -10.86 -21.86 3.48
CA THR A 181 -11.14 -22.54 4.75
C THR A 181 -9.90 -22.68 5.62
N SER A 182 -10.02 -22.30 6.89
CA SER A 182 -8.98 -22.46 7.91
C SER A 182 -9.44 -23.47 8.97
N ASP A 183 -8.51 -24.17 9.60
CA ASP A 183 -8.79 -25.05 10.75
C ASP A 183 -9.40 -24.31 11.95
N LEU A 184 -9.32 -22.96 11.96
CA LEU A 184 -9.95 -22.10 12.95
C LEU A 184 -11.43 -21.80 12.67
N ALA A 185 -11.95 -22.16 11.49
CA ALA A 185 -13.30 -21.80 11.09
C ALA A 185 -14.34 -22.77 11.68
N GLU A 186 -15.08 -22.31 12.68
CA GLU A 186 -16.16 -23.07 13.31
C GLU A 186 -17.42 -23.02 12.43
N ASN A 187 -17.98 -24.19 12.06
CA ASN A 187 -19.16 -24.30 11.21
C ASN A 187 -19.01 -23.60 9.84
N GLY A 188 -17.78 -23.53 9.31
CA GLY A 188 -17.48 -22.84 8.06
C GLY A 188 -17.53 -21.31 8.16
N ARG A 189 -17.62 -20.77 9.38
CA ARG A 189 -17.57 -19.33 9.67
C ARG A 189 -16.29 -19.00 10.42
N ILE A 190 -15.77 -17.80 10.21
CA ILE A 190 -14.57 -17.32 10.90
C ILE A 190 -14.79 -15.94 11.49
N ALA A 191 -14.28 -15.70 12.69
CA ALA A 191 -14.38 -14.40 13.33
C ALA A 191 -13.46 -13.39 12.67
N VAL A 192 -13.96 -12.17 12.49
CA VAL A 192 -13.21 -11.01 12.05
C VAL A 192 -13.38 -9.91 13.10
N SER A 193 -12.29 -9.23 13.44
CA SER A 193 -12.31 -8.20 14.49
C SER A 193 -11.25 -7.12 14.27
N ASP A 194 -11.26 -6.14 15.16
CA ASP A 194 -10.28 -5.08 15.34
C ASP A 194 -8.96 -5.55 16.02
N LYS A 195 -8.97 -6.70 16.71
CA LYS A 195 -7.80 -7.26 17.41
C LYS A 195 -6.50 -7.40 16.60
N PRO A 196 -6.51 -7.84 15.32
CA PRO A 196 -5.27 -8.06 14.56
C PRO A 196 -4.67 -6.76 14.01
N TRP A 197 -5.25 -5.60 14.31
CA TRP A 197 -4.83 -4.34 13.73
C TRP A 197 -3.99 -3.50 14.71
N SER A 198 -2.94 -2.89 14.18
CA SER A 198 -2.10 -1.93 14.92
C SER A 198 -1.79 -0.71 14.06
N ALA A 199 -1.89 0.48 14.64
CA ALA A 199 -1.45 1.71 13.99
C ALA A 199 0.07 1.87 14.12
N ILE A 200 0.72 2.37 13.07
CA ILE A 200 2.14 2.73 13.11
C ILE A 200 2.22 4.24 13.38
N ILE A 201 2.69 4.60 14.57
CA ILE A 201 2.75 5.98 15.03
C ILE A 201 4.11 6.37 15.56
N GLN A 202 4.40 7.67 15.55
CA GLN A 202 5.51 8.27 16.29
C GLN A 202 4.98 9.49 17.03
N ASP A 203 5.29 9.59 18.31
CA ASP A 203 5.03 10.80 19.07
C ASP A 203 6.12 11.83 18.78
N LEU A 204 5.75 12.99 18.23
CA LEU A 204 6.71 14.04 17.91
C LEU A 204 6.99 14.97 19.10
N GLU A 205 6.31 14.76 20.23
CA GLU A 205 6.54 15.54 21.44
C GLU A 205 7.78 15.04 22.21
N GLY A 206 8.74 15.93 22.45
CA GLY A 206 9.83 15.68 23.41
C GLY A 206 11.10 14.97 22.88
N GLY A 207 11.25 14.71 21.58
CA GLY A 207 12.52 14.24 20.98
C GLY A 207 12.40 12.98 20.13
N ASP A 208 13.45 12.15 20.12
CA ASP A 208 13.62 10.93 19.31
C ASP A 208 12.75 9.75 19.79
N ASN A 209 11.44 9.95 19.94
CA ASN A 209 10.55 8.83 20.22
C ASN A 209 10.58 7.86 19.04
N PRO A 210 10.70 6.54 19.29
CA PRO A 210 10.73 5.55 18.22
C PRO A 210 9.37 5.45 17.53
N VAL A 211 9.40 5.08 16.25
CA VAL A 211 8.20 4.60 15.56
C VAL A 211 7.72 3.31 16.25
N ALA A 212 6.45 3.28 16.64
CA ALA A 212 5.84 2.18 17.37
C ALA A 212 4.62 1.63 16.64
N ALA A 213 4.40 0.33 16.74
CA ALA A 213 3.16 -0.33 16.33
C ALA A 213 2.25 -0.48 17.57
N VAL A 214 1.20 0.33 17.65
CA VAL A 214 0.27 0.35 18.78
C VAL A 214 -1.05 -0.32 18.38
N PRO A 215 -1.51 -1.36 19.09
CA PRO A 215 -2.80 -2.00 18.80
C PRO A 215 -3.94 -0.99 18.77
N ILE A 216 -4.80 -1.06 17.74
CA ILE A 216 -5.87 -0.06 17.58
C ILE A 216 -6.87 -0.04 18.75
N ARG A 217 -6.95 -1.14 19.51
CA ARG A 217 -7.78 -1.30 20.71
C ARG A 217 -7.29 -0.51 21.93
N GLU A 218 -6.07 0.02 21.88
CA GLU A 218 -5.53 0.87 22.94
C GLU A 218 -6.02 2.32 22.80
N PHE A 219 -6.63 2.66 21.66
CA PHE A 219 -7.28 3.94 21.44
C PHE A 219 -8.79 3.83 21.68
N GLU A 220 -9.40 4.96 22.05
CA GLU A 220 -10.85 5.07 22.05
C GLU A 220 -11.37 4.98 20.62
N ARG A 221 -12.51 4.30 20.40
CA ARG A 221 -13.11 4.16 19.08
C ARG A 221 -13.83 5.44 18.67
N ASP A 222 -13.50 5.96 17.50
CA ASP A 222 -14.28 7.01 16.88
C ASP A 222 -15.38 6.42 15.98
N HIS A 223 -16.61 6.48 16.46
CA HIS A 223 -17.79 6.00 15.74
C HIS A 223 -18.36 7.03 14.74
N ALA A 224 -17.74 8.21 14.58
CA ALA A 224 -18.14 9.17 13.55
C ALA A 224 -17.84 8.67 12.14
N TYR A 225 -16.82 7.81 11.98
CA TYR A 225 -16.52 7.16 10.71
C TYR A 225 -17.57 6.09 10.36
N ARG A 226 -18.15 6.18 9.16
CA ARG A 226 -19.24 5.30 8.72
C ARG A 226 -19.02 4.71 7.32
N PRO A 227 -19.40 3.43 7.10
CA PRO A 227 -19.89 2.47 8.10
C PRO A 227 -18.77 2.03 9.04
N ASP A 228 -19.11 1.72 10.29
CA ASP A 228 -18.15 1.28 11.32
C ASP A 228 -17.67 -0.15 11.03
N TYR A 229 -16.41 -0.44 11.31
CA TYR A 229 -15.86 -1.78 11.20
C TYR A 229 -16.20 -2.57 12.47
N LEU A 230 -17.16 -3.49 12.35
CA LEU A 230 -17.70 -4.23 13.48
C LEU A 230 -17.09 -5.62 13.59
N ASN A 231 -16.91 -6.08 14.83
CA ASN A 231 -16.56 -7.46 15.12
C ASN A 231 -17.73 -8.37 14.72
N THR A 232 -17.47 -9.35 13.85
CA THR A 232 -18.52 -10.24 13.30
C THR A 232 -17.93 -11.59 12.88
N THR A 233 -18.74 -12.46 12.29
CA THR A 233 -18.30 -13.71 11.66
C THR A 233 -18.61 -13.69 10.18
N LEU A 234 -17.71 -14.25 9.38
CA LEU A 234 -17.82 -14.33 7.92
C LEU A 234 -17.94 -15.78 7.46
N SER A 235 -18.85 -16.02 6.52
CA SER A 235 -18.89 -17.24 5.70
C SER A 235 -17.85 -17.17 4.59
N LEU A 236 -17.45 -18.31 4.02
CA LEU A 236 -16.52 -18.33 2.88
C LEU A 236 -17.06 -17.46 1.73
N GLY A 237 -16.25 -16.52 1.25
CA GLY A 237 -16.59 -15.53 0.23
C GLY A 237 -17.19 -14.22 0.76
N GLU A 238 -17.55 -14.15 2.05
CA GLU A 238 -18.05 -12.90 2.65
C GLU A 238 -16.91 -11.95 3.02
N CYS A 239 -17.23 -10.66 3.03
CA CYS A 239 -16.32 -9.59 3.40
C CYS A 239 -16.91 -8.72 4.51
N ASN A 240 -16.06 -8.31 5.45
CA ASN A 240 -16.35 -7.20 6.36
C ASN A 240 -15.74 -5.92 5.80
N LEU A 241 -16.55 -4.87 5.68
CA LEU A 241 -16.17 -3.57 5.14
C LEU A 241 -16.58 -2.49 6.13
N GLY A 242 -15.63 -1.68 6.57
CA GLY A 242 -15.93 -0.60 7.50
C GLY A 242 -14.71 0.24 7.83
N TRP A 243 -14.96 1.26 8.65
CA TRP A 243 -13.93 2.13 9.18
C TRP A 243 -13.45 1.65 10.54
N ILE A 244 -12.13 1.61 10.67
CA ILE A 244 -11.44 1.58 11.94
C ILE A 244 -11.13 3.05 12.28
N GLY A 245 -12.06 3.70 12.97
CA GLY A 245 -11.88 5.06 13.48
C GLY A 245 -11.38 5.04 14.92
N ILE A 246 -10.41 5.88 15.25
CA ILE A 246 -9.87 6.03 16.61
C ILE A 246 -9.76 7.51 16.99
N VAL A 247 -9.93 7.81 18.27
CA VAL A 247 -9.61 9.10 18.90
C VAL A 247 -8.26 8.96 19.58
N HIS A 248 -7.28 9.75 19.15
CA HIS A 248 -5.90 9.66 19.65
C HIS A 248 -5.54 10.77 20.64
N GLY A 249 -6.25 11.89 20.64
CA GLY A 249 -6.14 12.97 21.63
C GLY A 249 -4.83 13.77 21.62
N ASN A 250 -3.78 13.27 20.97
CA ASN A 250 -2.49 13.94 20.81
C ASN A 250 -2.30 14.42 19.36
N PRO A 251 -2.40 15.74 19.08
CA PRO A 251 -2.28 16.29 17.73
C PRO A 251 -0.87 16.15 17.12
N ASP A 252 0.15 15.87 17.94
CA ASP A 252 1.55 15.74 17.52
C ASP A 252 1.92 14.30 17.10
N LEU A 253 0.95 13.38 17.06
CA LEU A 253 1.19 12.03 16.55
C LEU A 253 1.36 12.04 15.02
N ALA A 254 2.52 11.54 14.59
CA ALA A 254 2.80 11.20 13.21
C ALA A 254 2.27 9.80 12.88
N TRP A 255 1.52 9.67 11.78
CA TRP A 255 0.91 8.41 11.32
C TRP A 255 1.65 7.86 10.10
N PHE A 256 2.11 6.63 10.15
CA PHE A 256 2.90 6.03 9.06
C PHE A 256 2.14 4.92 8.33
N GLY A 257 1.10 4.37 8.94
CA GLY A 257 0.35 3.28 8.34
C GLY A 257 -0.40 2.43 9.35
N ILE A 258 -0.81 1.25 8.89
CA ILE A 258 -1.52 0.25 9.70
C ILE A 258 -1.00 -1.15 9.38
N ILE A 259 -0.98 -2.01 10.40
CA ILE A 259 -0.56 -3.40 10.33
C ILE A 259 -1.77 -4.29 10.53
N TYR A 260 -1.84 -5.38 9.75
CA TYR A 260 -2.76 -6.49 9.96
C TYR A 260 -1.95 -7.77 10.24
N GLU A 261 -2.15 -8.35 11.43
CA GLU A 261 -1.49 -9.56 11.89
C GLU A 261 -2.53 -10.56 12.43
N PRO A 262 -3.17 -11.35 11.54
CA PRO A 262 -4.20 -12.30 11.96
C PRO A 262 -3.59 -13.52 12.64
N SER A 263 -4.36 -14.16 13.53
CA SER A 263 -3.94 -15.40 14.20
C SER A 263 -3.71 -16.59 13.25
N THR A 264 -4.23 -16.52 12.03
CA THR A 264 -3.98 -17.50 10.95
C THR A 264 -2.58 -17.38 10.35
N GLY A 265 -1.80 -16.37 10.74
CA GLY A 265 -0.45 -16.13 10.29
C GLY A 265 -0.34 -15.04 9.22
N GLY A 266 0.87 -14.46 9.18
CA GLY A 266 1.26 -13.37 8.32
C GLY A 266 1.20 -12.00 8.99
N ARG A 267 1.98 -11.04 8.48
CA ARG A 267 2.02 -9.65 8.93
C ARG A 267 2.09 -8.75 7.72
N ILE A 268 1.03 -7.97 7.51
CA ILE A 268 0.95 -7.06 6.36
C ILE A 268 0.92 -5.63 6.86
N THR A 269 1.73 -4.79 6.24
CA THR A 269 1.80 -3.36 6.53
C THR A 269 1.24 -2.58 5.33
N TRP A 270 0.36 -1.61 5.57
CA TRP A 270 -0.01 -0.59 4.58
C TRP A 270 0.55 0.75 5.02
N LEU A 271 1.34 1.39 4.16
CA LEU A 271 1.87 2.74 4.39
C LEU A 271 0.90 3.80 3.85
N ASN A 272 0.77 4.90 4.60
CA ASN A 272 -0.04 6.07 4.25
C ASN A 272 0.58 6.95 3.15
#